data_AF-A0A6G3TJK7-F1
#
_entry.id   AF-A0A6G3TJK7-F1
#
_cell.length_a   1.000
_cell.length_b   1.000
_cell.length_c   1.000
_cell.angle_alpha   90.00
_cell.angle_beta   90.00
_cell.angle_gamma   90.00
#
_symmetry.space_group_name_H-M   'P 1'
#
loop_
_entity.id
_entity.type
_entity.pdbx_description
1 polymer ?
#
loop_
_entity_poly.entity_id
_entity_poly.type
_entity_poly.pdbx_seq_one_letter_code
_entity_poly.pdbx_strand_id
1 'polypeptide(L)' 'ARLALLVALAPYRITDADVAAWRRPEHTDHCLVHLVAYGAFAAVDRIETALTAPTARPAPRETS' A
#
# COMPACT_ATOMS: atom_id res chain seq x y z
N ALA A 1 -8.60 -3.76 -9.32
CA ALA A 1 -7.56 -4.57 -8.64
C ALA A 1 -7.49 -4.20 -7.15
N ARG A 2 -8.36 -4.78 -6.31
CA ARG A 2 -8.39 -4.52 -4.86
C ARG A 2 -7.08 -4.95 -4.17
N LEU A 3 -6.50 -6.06 -4.63
CA LEU A 3 -5.28 -6.63 -4.08
C LEU A 3 -4.08 -5.68 -4.18
N ALA A 4 -3.89 -4.97 -5.30
CA ALA A 4 -2.82 -3.98 -5.47
C ALA A 4 -2.88 -2.87 -4.40
N LEU A 5 -4.08 -2.39 -4.09
CA LEU A 5 -4.29 -1.37 -3.06
C LEU A 5 -4.00 -1.90 -1.66
N LEU A 6 -4.39 -3.15 -1.37
CA LEU A 6 -4.10 -3.78 -0.08
C LEU A 6 -2.59 -3.98 0.11
N VAL A 7 -1.87 -4.45 -0.91
CA VAL A 7 -0.41 -4.58 -0.82
C VAL A 7 0.25 -3.23 -0.55
N ALA A 8 -0.20 -2.15 -1.19
CA ALA A 8 0.42 -0.84 -1.01
C ALA A 8 0.08 -0.15 0.32
N LEU A 9 -1.14 -0.34 0.85
CA LEU A 9 -1.66 0.48 1.95
C LEU A 9 -1.96 -0.28 3.23
N ALA A 10 -2.22 -1.59 3.13
CA ALA A 10 -2.54 -2.42 4.29
C ALA A 10 -2.17 -3.90 4.03
N PRO A 11 -0.87 -4.24 3.94
CA PRO A 11 -0.45 -5.61 3.62
C PRO A 11 -1.03 -6.65 4.58
N TYR A 12 -1.19 -6.28 5.86
CA TYR A 12 -1.77 -7.10 6.93
C TYR A 12 -3.27 -7.40 6.77
N ARG A 13 -3.97 -6.76 5.81
CA ARG A 13 -5.39 -6.98 5.53
C ARG A 13 -5.62 -7.95 4.37
N ILE A 14 -4.57 -8.44 3.70
CA ILE A 14 -4.71 -9.35 2.57
C ILE A 14 -5.27 -10.69 3.06
N THR A 15 -6.31 -11.19 2.39
CA THR A 15 -6.94 -12.47 2.70
C THR A 15 -6.76 -13.48 1.57
N ASP A 16 -6.96 -14.77 1.86
CA ASP A 16 -6.97 -15.81 0.82
C ASP A 16 -8.03 -15.56 -0.26
N ALA A 17 -9.16 -14.95 0.11
CA ALA A 17 -10.20 -14.55 -0.84
C ALA A 17 -9.71 -13.48 -1.84
N ASP A 18 -8.85 -12.55 -1.39
CA ASP A 18 -8.24 -11.55 -2.28
C ASP A 18 -7.26 -12.18 -3.26
N VAL A 19 -6.52 -13.19 -2.82
CA VAL A 19 -5.60 -13.96 -3.64
C VAL A 19 -6.37 -14.82 -4.65
N ALA A 20 -7.44 -15.50 -4.22
CA ALA A 20 -8.29 -16.31 -5.08
C ALA A 20 -9.01 -15.47 -6.14
N ALA A 21 -9.49 -14.27 -5.79
CA ALA A 21 -10.11 -13.35 -6.73
C ALA A 21 -9.11 -12.83 -7.79
N TRP A 22 -7.82 -12.76 -7.45
CA TRP A 22 -6.76 -12.35 -8.36
C TRP A 22 -6.29 -13.49 -9.29
N ARG A 23 -6.23 -14.73 -8.78
CA ARG A 23 -5.83 -15.92 -9.56
C ARG A 23 -6.85 -16.21 -10.66
N ARG A 24 -6.53 -15.75 -11.86
CA ARG A 24 -7.28 -15.96 -13.12
C ARG A 24 -6.36 -16.68 -14.10
N PRO A 25 -6.86 -17.32 -15.16
CA PRO A 25 -6.01 -17.95 -16.17
C PRO A 25 -4.96 -16.98 -16.77
N GLU A 26 -5.29 -15.69 -16.86
CA GLU A 26 -4.37 -14.63 -17.33
C GLU A 26 -3.41 -14.10 -16.25
N HIS A 27 -3.67 -14.39 -14.97
CA HIS A 27 -2.95 -13.83 -13.82
C HIS A 27 -2.47 -14.96 -12.90
N THR A 28 -1.25 -15.40 -13.18
CA THR A 28 -0.59 -16.51 -12.48
C THR A 28 0.10 -16.04 -11.19
N ASP A 29 0.63 -16.99 -10.43
CA ASP A 29 1.38 -16.74 -9.20
C ASP A 29 2.59 -15.82 -9.43
N HIS A 30 3.20 -15.90 -10.61
CA HIS A 30 4.25 -14.97 -11.02
C HIS A 30 3.73 -13.52 -11.04
N CYS A 31 2.56 -13.28 -11.64
CA CYS A 31 1.93 -11.96 -11.64
C CYS A 31 1.57 -11.48 -10.23
N LEU A 32 1.12 -12.40 -9.38
CA LEU A 32 0.83 -12.12 -7.97
C LEU A 32 2.08 -11.69 -7.20
N VAL A 33 3.21 -12.42 -7.36
CA VAL A 33 4.49 -12.07 -6.72
C VAL A 33 4.98 -10.70 -7.21
N HIS A 34 4.90 -10.41 -8.51
CA HIS A 34 5.27 -9.10 -9.04
C HIS A 34 4.41 -7.97 -8.45
N LEU A 35 3.09 -8.19 -8.33
CA LEU A 35 2.18 -7.21 -7.74
C LEU A 35 2.45 -6.99 -6.25
N VAL A 36 2.75 -8.06 -5.50
CA VAL A 36 3.10 -7.98 -4.08
C VAL A 36 4.43 -7.24 -3.90
N ALA A 37 5.45 -7.55 -4.70
CA ALA A 37 6.74 -6.87 -4.66
C ALA A 37 6.60 -5.38 -4.99
N TYR A 38 5.87 -5.04 -6.05
CA TYR A 38 5.61 -3.65 -6.42
C TYR A 38 4.91 -2.88 -5.29
N GLY A 39 3.84 -3.43 -4.71
CA GLY A 39 3.13 -2.73 -3.64
C GLY A 39 3.96 -2.62 -2.35
N ALA A 40 4.85 -3.57 -2.06
CA ALA A 40 5.80 -3.45 -0.94
C ALA A 40 6.77 -2.28 -1.14
N PHE A 41 7.33 -2.11 -2.35
CA PHE A 41 8.17 -0.95 -2.66
C PHE A 41 7.40 0.37 -2.55
N ALA A 42 6.16 0.43 -3.04
CA ALA A 42 5.31 1.60 -2.91
C ALA A 42 4.97 1.94 -1.44
N ALA A 43 4.77 0.93 -0.60
CA ALA A 43 4.54 1.11 0.83
C ALA A 43 5.78 1.71 1.53
N VAL A 44 6.98 1.23 1.19
CA VAL A 44 8.25 1.76 1.70
C VAL A 44 8.45 3.21 1.28
N ASP A 45 8.29 3.52 -0.01
CA ASP A 45 8.42 4.88 -0.55
C ASP A 45 7.49 5.87 0.15
N ARG A 46 6.24 5.46 0.43
CA ARG A 46 5.27 6.25 1.20
C ARG A 46 5.75 6.48 2.65
N ILE A 47 6.30 5.46 3.30
CA ILE A 47 6.81 5.57 4.68
C ILE A 47 8.02 6.51 4.70
N GLU A 48 8.98 6.34 3.79
CA GLU A 48 10.15 7.22 3.67
C GLU A 48 9.77 8.67 3.42
N THR A 49 8.81 8.90 2.52
CA THR A 49 8.24 10.23 2.26
C THR A 49 7.61 10.82 3.51
N ALA A 50 6.82 10.03 4.26
CA ALA A 50 6.16 10.50 5.48
C ALA A 50 7.15 10.83 6.61
N LEU A 51 8.25 10.07 6.72
CA LEU A 51 9.31 10.29 7.70
C LEU A 51 10.16 11.52 7.37
N THR A 52 10.38 11.79 6.08
CA THR A 52 11.20 12.90 5.60
C THR A 52 10.40 14.19 5.40
N ALA A 53 9.07 14.08 5.36
CA ALA A 53 8.18 15.23 5.26
C ALA A 53 8.43 16.20 6.43
N PRO A 54 8.60 17.51 6.16
CA PRO A 54 8.68 18.50 7.23
C PRO A 54 7.45 18.36 8.12
N THR A 55 7.65 18.21 9.42
CA THR A 55 6.53 18.25 10.38
C THR A 55 5.93 19.64 10.27
N ALA A 56 4.77 19.75 9.61
CA ALA A 56 4.02 20.98 9.57
C ALA A 56 3.71 21.36 11.01
N ARG A 57 4.40 22.40 11.52
CA ARG A 57 4.12 22.95 12.84
C ARG A 57 2.67 23.40 12.82
N PRO A 58 1.77 22.85 13.66
CA PRO A 58 0.39 23.31 13.69
C PRO A 58 0.40 24.82 13.99
N ALA A 59 -0.28 25.59 13.14
CA ALA A 59 -0.38 27.04 13.29
C ALA A 59 -0.89 27.39 14.69
N PRO A 60 -0.42 28.47 15.32
CA PRO A 60 -0.94 28.92 16.59
C PRO A 60 -2.46 29.08 16.46
N ARG A 61 -3.24 28.42 17.33
CA ARG A 61 -4.67 28.72 17.40
C ARG A 61 -4.79 30.14 17.91
N GLU A 62 -5.23 31.07 17.08
CA GLU A 62 -5.65 32.40 17.53
C GLU A 62 -6.84 32.21 18.47
N THR A 63 -6.56 32.34 19.76
CA THR A 63 -7.58 32.43 20.80
C THR A 63 -8.13 33.85 20.77
N SER A 64 -9.39 33.98 20.34
CA SER A 64 -10.20 35.18 20.55
C SER A 64 -10.79 35.20 21.95
#